data_AF-F3GD15-F1
#
_entry.id   AF-F3GD15-F1
#
_cell.length_a   1.000
_cell.length_b   1.000
_cell.length_c   1.000
_cell.angle_alpha   90.00
_cell.angle_beta   90.00
_cell.angle_gamma   90.00
#
_symmetry.space_group_name_H-M   'P 1'
#
loop_
_entity.id
_entity.type
_entity.pdbx_description
1 polymer ?
#
loop_
_entity_poly.entity_id
_entity_poly.type
_entity_poly.pdbx_seq_one_letter_code
_entity_poly.pdbx_strand_id
1 'polypeptide(L)'
;MEQAQSSPVEASFLARHYAYNSLTGEGVDLSDYPVIRYCATGKIVTPESSAYFQKIGGCMQKERTALYEEEYLKGTPAARILEKILNFNDALPLAFRDMANW
;
A
#
# COMPACT_ATOMS: atom_id res chain seq x y z
N MET A 1 12.18 -10.33 -3.50
CA MET A 1 12.30 -9.88 -4.90
C MET A 1 12.82 -10.96 -5.85
N GLU A 2 13.74 -11.85 -5.44
CA GLU A 2 14.25 -12.93 -6.31
C GLU A 2 13.17 -13.87 -6.86
N GLN A 3 12.16 -14.23 -6.06
CA GLN A 3 11.09 -15.15 -6.48
C GLN A 3 10.20 -14.56 -7.59
N ALA A 4 9.82 -13.27 -7.48
CA ALA A 4 9.03 -12.57 -8.50
C ALA A 4 9.79 -12.40 -9.83
N GLN A 5 11.13 -12.41 -9.83
CA GLN A 5 11.90 -12.42 -11.07
C GLN A 5 11.86 -13.79 -11.78
N SER A 6 11.63 -14.87 -11.03
CA SER A 6 11.63 -16.24 -11.54
C SER A 6 10.27 -16.72 -12.07
N SER A 7 9.17 -16.00 -11.81
CA SER A 7 7.82 -16.33 -12.28
C SER A 7 7.08 -15.09 -12.82
N PRO A 8 7.01 -14.91 -14.16
CA PRO A 8 6.29 -13.79 -14.77
C PRO A 8 4.79 -13.73 -14.40
N VAL A 9 4.17 -14.88 -14.15
CA VAL A 9 2.76 -14.97 -13.75
C VAL A 9 2.57 -14.42 -12.34
N GLU A 10 3.45 -14.82 -11.41
CA GLU A 10 3.43 -14.32 -10.03
C GLU A 10 3.69 -12.82 -9.98
N ALA A 11 4.69 -12.34 -10.72
CA ALA A 11 4.97 -10.91 -10.81
C ALA A 11 3.78 -10.10 -11.34
N SER A 12 3.08 -10.62 -12.35
CA SER A 12 1.88 -9.97 -12.91
C SER A 12 0.74 -9.92 -11.90
N PHE A 13 0.50 -11.03 -11.20
CA PHE A 13 -0.50 -11.08 -10.13
C PHE A 13 -0.16 -10.09 -9.01
N LEU A 14 1.08 -10.10 -8.51
CA LEU A 14 1.51 -9.23 -7.43
C LEU A 14 1.50 -7.75 -7.85
N ALA A 15 2.02 -7.40 -9.03
CA ALA A 15 2.01 -6.03 -9.53
C ALA A 15 0.58 -5.47 -9.55
N ARG A 16 -0.36 -6.23 -10.10
CA ARG A 16 -1.77 -5.86 -10.09
C ARG A 16 -2.33 -5.85 -8.67
N HIS A 17 -2.07 -6.86 -7.86
CA HIS A 17 -2.62 -6.94 -6.51
C HIS A 17 -2.21 -5.74 -5.66
N TYR A 18 -0.92 -5.41 -5.60
CA TYR A 18 -0.42 -4.25 -4.86
C TYR A 18 -0.92 -2.93 -5.43
N ALA A 19 -1.05 -2.79 -6.75
CA ALA A 19 -1.54 -1.55 -7.33
C ALA A 19 -2.93 -1.16 -6.81
N TYR A 20 -3.88 -2.11 -6.78
CA TYR A 20 -5.28 -1.82 -6.43
C TYR A 20 -5.63 -2.08 -4.95
N ASN A 21 -4.92 -3.01 -4.28
CA ASN A 21 -5.32 -3.51 -2.97
C ASN A 21 -4.35 -3.18 -1.82
N SER A 22 -3.19 -2.59 -2.09
CA SER A 22 -2.29 -2.20 -0.99
C SER A 22 -2.72 -0.92 -0.31
N LEU A 23 -2.47 -0.82 1.01
CA LEU A 23 -2.66 0.40 1.80
C LEU A 23 -4.11 0.95 1.75
N THR A 24 -5.11 0.07 1.63
CA THR A 24 -6.53 0.43 1.52
C THR A 24 -7.25 0.53 2.88
N GLY A 25 -6.59 0.16 3.98
CA GLY A 25 -7.16 0.18 5.31
C GLY A 25 -6.12 0.46 6.39
N GLU A 26 -6.62 0.85 7.56
CA GLU A 26 -5.82 1.09 8.76
C GLU A 26 -5.48 -0.26 9.42
N GLY A 27 -4.19 -0.50 9.67
CA GLY A 27 -3.71 -1.66 10.42
C GLY A 27 -3.90 -1.44 11.91
N VAL A 28 -5.03 -1.91 12.45
CA VAL A 28 -5.44 -1.67 13.84
C VAL A 28 -5.43 -2.94 14.69
N ASP A 29 -5.04 -2.76 15.95
CA ASP A 29 -5.15 -3.73 17.02
C ASP A 29 -6.44 -3.48 17.82
N LEU A 30 -7.20 -4.56 18.03
CA LEU A 30 -8.49 -4.59 18.73
C LEU A 30 -8.43 -5.40 20.03
N SER A 31 -7.24 -5.83 20.47
CA SER A 31 -7.05 -6.66 21.65
C SER A 31 -7.54 -6.03 22.96
N ASP A 32 -7.62 -4.69 23.03
CA ASP A 32 -8.02 -3.89 24.21
C ASP A 32 -9.32 -3.09 23.96
N TYR A 33 -10.25 -3.65 23.18
CA TYR A 33 -11.51 -2.98 22.84
C TYR A 33 -12.28 -2.51 24.11
N PRO A 34 -12.78 -1.26 24.17
CA PRO A 34 -13.01 -0.33 23.06
C PRO A 34 -11.82 0.56 22.65
N VAL A 35 -10.63 0.39 23.24
CA VAL A 35 -9.44 1.15 22.84
C VAL A 35 -8.81 0.51 21.61
N ILE A 36 -8.87 1.22 20.48
CA ILE A 36 -8.29 0.79 19.20
C ILE A 36 -6.92 1.46 19.04
N ARG A 37 -5.90 0.70 18.64
CA ARG A 37 -4.52 1.21 18.45
C ARG A 37 -3.98 0.87 17.08
N TYR A 38 -3.10 1.70 16.53
CA TYR A 38 -2.34 1.33 15.33
C TYR A 38 -1.30 0.26 15.66
N CYS A 39 -1.29 -0.85 14.91
CA CYS A 39 -0.38 -1.99 15.15
C CYS A 39 1.09 -1.56 15.19
N ALA A 40 1.51 -0.70 14.26
CA ALA A 40 2.92 -0.32 14.14
C ALA A 40 3.42 0.59 15.28
N THR A 41 2.54 1.35 15.94
CA THR A 41 2.96 2.41 16.87
C THR A 41 2.34 2.32 18.27
N GLY A 42 1.29 1.53 18.46
CA GLY A 42 0.51 1.47 19.71
C GLY A 42 -0.29 2.74 20.03
N LYS A 43 -0.23 3.77 19.18
CA LYS A 43 -0.99 5.01 19.36
C LYS A 43 -2.48 4.74 19.19
N ILE A 44 -3.30 5.40 20.00
CA ILE A 44 -4.76 5.30 19.93
C ILE A 44 -5.23 5.88 18.59
N VAL A 45 -6.14 5.17 17.93
CA VAL A 45 -6.84 5.65 16.74
C VAL A 45 -7.83 6.74 17.15
N THR A 46 -7.75 7.90 16.51
CA THR A 46 -8.67 9.02 16.74
C THR A 46 -9.41 9.38 15.44
N PRO A 47 -10.54 10.09 15.53
CA PRO A 47 -11.23 10.59 14.33
C PRO A 47 -10.30 11.40 13.41
N GLU A 48 -9.39 12.19 13.99
CA GLU A 48 -8.44 13.01 13.25
C GLU A 48 -7.40 12.16 12.51
N SER A 49 -6.89 11.09 13.14
CA SER A 49 -5.92 10.20 12.51
C SER A 49 -6.56 9.39 11.37
N SER A 50 -7.78 8.87 11.56
CA SER A 50 -8.52 8.19 10.50
C SER A 50 -8.89 9.14 9.35
N ALA A 51 -9.28 10.40 9.65
CA ALA A 51 -9.54 11.40 8.61
C ALA A 51 -8.28 11.72 7.79
N TYR A 52 -7.12 11.84 8.44
CA TYR A 52 -5.84 11.98 7.76
C TYR A 52 -5.55 10.78 6.85
N PHE A 53 -5.72 9.56 7.36
CA PHE A 53 -5.51 8.33 6.59
C PHE A 53 -6.37 8.29 5.33
N GLN A 54 -7.67 8.54 5.46
CA GLN A 54 -8.61 8.53 4.33
C GLN A 54 -8.25 9.57 3.26
N LYS A 55 -7.87 10.78 3.68
CA LYS A 55 -7.47 11.86 2.76
C LYS A 55 -6.25 11.46 1.93
N ILE A 56 -5.22 10.92 2.59
CA ILE A 56 -3.97 10.54 1.92
C ILE A 56 -4.18 9.28 1.08
N GLY A 57 -4.82 8.24 1.64
CA GLY A 57 -5.06 6.96 0.99
C GLY A 57 -5.81 7.09 -0.33
N GLY A 58 -6.85 7.93 -0.38
CA GLY A 58 -7.61 8.14 -1.61
C GLY A 58 -6.81 8.80 -2.75
N CYS A 59 -5.86 9.68 -2.41
CA CYS A 59 -4.97 10.29 -3.41
C CYS A 59 -3.93 9.27 -3.91
N MET A 60 -3.27 8.60 -2.97
CA MET A 60 -2.18 7.67 -3.27
C MET A 60 -2.65 6.40 -3.98
N GLN A 61 -3.88 5.93 -3.70
CA GLN A 61 -4.48 4.81 -4.43
C GLN A 61 -4.67 5.15 -5.91
N LYS A 62 -5.12 6.37 -6.23
CA LYS A 62 -5.29 6.82 -7.62
C LYS A 62 -3.94 6.91 -8.33
N GLU A 63 -2.95 7.51 -7.71
CA GLU A 63 -1.60 7.65 -8.28
C GLU A 63 -0.94 6.29 -8.52
N ARG A 64 -1.00 5.38 -7.54
CA ARG A 64 -0.46 4.02 -7.67
C ARG A 64 -1.15 3.21 -8.76
N THR A 65 -2.48 3.34 -8.87
CA THR A 65 -3.24 2.67 -9.93
C THR A 65 -2.86 3.23 -11.30
N ALA A 66 -2.73 4.55 -11.43
CA ALA A 66 -2.30 5.19 -12.67
C ALA A 66 -0.88 4.76 -13.08
N LEU A 67 0.06 4.66 -12.12
CA LEU A 67 1.40 4.14 -12.35
C LEU A 67 1.39 2.72 -12.92
N TYR A 68 0.55 1.83 -12.38
CA TYR A 68 0.39 0.47 -12.92
C TYR A 68 -0.12 0.49 -14.36
N GLU A 69 -1.21 1.21 -14.63
CA GLU A 69 -1.86 1.23 -15.95
C GLU A 69 -0.93 1.83 -17.02
N GLU A 70 -0.22 2.91 -16.68
CA GLU A 70 0.73 3.55 -17.57
C GLU A 70 1.88 2.60 -17.95
N GLU A 71 2.50 1.95 -16.95
CA GLU A 71 3.63 1.05 -17.20
C GLU A 71 3.18 -0.24 -17.90
N TYR A 72 1.98 -0.72 -17.62
CA TYR A 72 1.37 -1.86 -18.33
C TYR A 72 1.17 -1.54 -19.82
N LEU A 73 0.62 -0.36 -20.15
CA LEU A 73 0.44 0.08 -21.54
C LEU A 73 1.76 0.28 -22.30
N LYS A 74 2.83 0.65 -21.61
CA LYS A 74 4.20 0.73 -22.19
C LYS A 74 4.81 -0.65 -22.49
N GLY A 75 4.18 -1.75 -22.05
CA GLY A 75 4.75 -3.09 -22.16
C GLY A 75 5.88 -3.35 -21.16
N THR A 76 5.90 -2.63 -20.03
CA THR A 76 6.92 -2.80 -18.99
C THR A 76 6.84 -4.21 -18.39
N PRO A 77 7.96 -4.92 -18.19
CA PRO A 77 7.93 -6.24 -17.56
C PRO A 77 7.27 -6.19 -16.18
N ALA A 78 6.39 -7.15 -15.88
CA ALA A 78 5.59 -7.15 -14.65
C ALA A 78 6.43 -7.06 -13.35
N ALA A 79 7.60 -7.70 -13.32
CA ALA A 79 8.51 -7.61 -12.17
C ALA A 79 9.02 -6.18 -11.94
N ARG A 80 9.20 -5.39 -13.01
CA ARG A 80 9.57 -3.96 -12.93
C ARG A 80 8.40 -3.08 -12.54
N ILE A 81 7.18 -3.41 -12.99
CA ILE A 81 5.97 -2.74 -12.50
C ILE A 81 5.81 -2.98 -10.99
N LEU A 82 5.96 -4.23 -10.53
CA LEU A 82 5.92 -4.57 -9.11
C LEU A 82 6.94 -3.78 -8.29
N GLU A 83 8.20 -3.74 -8.74
CA GLU A 83 9.27 -2.95 -8.09
C GLU A 83 8.89 -1.46 -7.97
N LYS A 84 8.36 -0.86 -9.05
CA LYS A 84 7.90 0.53 -9.04
C LYS A 84 6.77 0.77 -8.05
N ILE A 85 5.82 -0.16 -7.96
CA ILE A 85 4.68 -0.07 -7.03
C ILE A 85 5.14 -0.19 -5.57
N LEU A 86 6.06 -1.11 -5.26
CA LEU A 86 6.63 -1.25 -3.92
C LEU A 86 7.43 0.01 -3.53
N ASN A 87 8.28 0.51 -4.43
CA ASN A 87 9.03 1.75 -4.20
C ASN A 87 8.10 2.96 -4.01
N PHE A 88 7.00 3.04 -4.76
CA PHE A 88 5.98 4.07 -4.56
C PHE A 88 5.39 3.99 -3.15
N ASN A 89 5.02 2.79 -2.69
CA ASN A 89 4.49 2.60 -1.34
C ASN A 89 5.51 2.98 -0.25
N ASP A 90 6.78 2.57 -0.40
CA ASP A 90 7.86 2.87 0.56
C ASP A 90 8.17 4.37 0.67
N ALA A 91 7.94 5.12 -0.41
CA ALA A 91 8.14 6.56 -0.48
C ALA A 91 6.99 7.39 0.15
N LEU A 92 5.88 6.75 0.54
CA LEU A 92 4.76 7.45 1.17
C LEU A 92 5.13 8.04 2.54
N PRO A 93 4.39 9.06 3.02
CA PRO A 93 4.63 9.66 4.33
C PRO A 93 4.69 8.60 5.43
N LEU A 94 5.72 8.66 6.29
CA LEU A 94 5.93 7.69 7.37
C LEU A 94 4.68 7.50 8.23
N ALA A 95 4.01 8.60 8.61
CA ALA A 95 2.79 8.54 9.40
C ALA A 95 1.67 7.73 8.73
N PHE A 96 1.53 7.80 7.40
CA PHE A 96 0.55 7.01 6.67
C PHE A 96 0.95 5.53 6.62
N ARG A 97 2.23 5.23 6.38
CA ARG A 97 2.75 3.84 6.37
C ARG A 97 2.58 3.16 7.73
N ASP A 98 2.90 3.86 8.81
CA ASP A 98 2.67 3.39 10.18
C ASP A 98 1.19 3.06 10.44
N MET A 99 0.27 3.91 9.97
CA MET A 99 -1.18 3.67 10.10
C MET A 99 -1.67 2.51 9.24
N ALA A 100 -1.06 2.27 8.07
CA ALA A 100 -1.38 1.14 7.19
C ALA A 100 -0.69 -0.18 7.60
N ASN A 101 0.23 -0.11 8.57
CA ASN A 101 1.12 -1.21 8.93
C ASN A 101 1.94 -1.73 7.72
N TRP A 102 2.56 -0.80 6.99
CA TRP A 102 3.43 -1.02 5.84
C TRP A 102 4.91 -0.85 6.16
#